data_AF-A0A524CRX7-F1
#
_entry.id   AF-A0A524CRX7-F1
#
_cell.length_a   1.000
_cell.length_b   1.000
_cell.length_c   1.000
_cell.angle_alpha   90.00
_cell.angle_beta   90.00
_cell.angle_gamma   90.00
#
_symmetry.space_group_name_H-M   'P 1'
#
loop_
_entity.id
_entity.type
_entity.pdbx_description
1 polymer ?
#
loop_
_entity_poly.entity_id
_entity_poly.type
_entity_poly.pdbx_seq_one_letter_code
_entity_poly.pdbx_strand_id
1 'polypeptide(L)'
;MGEKNPRWRLPGEILLRPLSVYETLKTCSIFSSLSYLLALGLTTSILSGLLAALVGVDYQNPSNCGGSAQILAHWFTYTWVGETDLIRSISLFIVVNEIGYLLLALMSAPLLAAASFLFVKEAQTELLRSAMSAVCYGMTPGLVLGWVPNPFFIFGVLALGYQALALWKMMGLSAAKSVLVCVVWLVVFGVLQDLAVFIFDFVY
;
A
#
# COMPACT_ATOMS: atom_id res chain seq x y z
N MET A 1 25.58 -23.19 -1.95
CA MET A 1 25.15 -21.92 -2.57
C MET A 1 24.47 -21.10 -1.51
N GLY A 2 25.13 -20.08 -0.96
CA GLY A 2 24.52 -19.22 0.04
C GLY A 2 23.43 -18.38 -0.63
N GLU A 3 22.16 -18.70 -0.38
CA GLU A 3 21.06 -17.80 -0.66
C GLU A 3 21.40 -16.48 0.05
N LYS A 4 21.78 -15.47 -0.73
CA LYS A 4 21.79 -14.09 -0.25
C LYS A 4 20.34 -13.76 0.05
N ASN A 5 19.94 -14.03 1.29
CA ASN A 5 18.66 -13.64 1.85
C ASN A 5 18.43 -12.18 1.41
N PRO A 6 17.38 -11.86 0.64
CA PRO A 6 17.23 -10.53 0.09
C PRO A 6 17.15 -9.55 1.25
N ARG A 7 18.25 -8.83 1.46
CA ARG A 7 18.40 -7.92 2.59
C ARG A 7 17.33 -6.85 2.44
N TRP A 8 16.68 -6.53 3.55
CA TRP A 8 15.81 -5.38 3.68
C TRP A 8 16.49 -4.16 3.04
N ARG A 9 15.80 -3.56 2.08
CA ARG A 9 16.30 -2.38 1.37
C ARG A 9 15.81 -1.15 2.10
N LEU A 10 16.71 -0.20 2.30
CA LEU A 10 16.34 1.07 2.89
C LEU A 10 15.33 1.79 1.97
N PRO A 11 14.32 2.47 2.52
CA PRO A 11 13.34 3.20 1.71
C PRO A 11 14.00 4.17 0.73
N GLY A 12 15.06 4.85 1.17
CA GLY A 12 15.85 5.76 0.33
C GLY A 12 16.48 5.10 -0.90
N GLU A 13 16.87 3.81 -0.82
CA GLU A 13 17.39 3.09 -1.99
C GLU A 13 16.29 2.89 -3.04
N ILE A 14 15.06 2.57 -2.60
CA ILE A 14 13.92 2.43 -3.48
C ILE A 14 13.55 3.77 -4.11
N LEU A 15 13.51 4.85 -3.32
CA LEU A 15 13.18 6.20 -3.81
C LEU A 15 14.20 6.79 -4.79
N LEU A 16 15.48 6.42 -4.66
CA LEU A 16 16.54 6.98 -5.52
C LEU A 16 16.87 6.09 -6.71
N ARG A 17 16.70 4.77 -6.58
CA ARG A 17 17.10 3.79 -7.61
C ARG A 17 16.10 2.63 -7.74
N PRO A 18 14.80 2.91 -8.01
CA PRO A 18 13.75 1.91 -7.94
C PRO A 18 14.00 0.73 -8.89
N LEU A 19 14.41 1.00 -10.13
CA LEU A 19 14.59 -0.04 -11.16
C LEU A 19 15.62 -1.11 -10.75
N SER A 20 16.80 -0.69 -10.31
CA SER A 20 17.86 -1.62 -9.90
C SER A 20 17.49 -2.39 -8.63
N VAL A 21 16.78 -1.73 -7.71
CA VAL A 21 16.38 -2.36 -6.45
C VAL A 21 15.29 -3.39 -6.70
N TYR A 22 14.28 -3.06 -7.52
CA TYR A 22 13.16 -3.93 -7.79
C TYR A 22 13.55 -5.24 -8.47
N GLU A 23 14.53 -5.24 -9.38
CA GLU A 23 15.06 -6.46 -9.98
C GLU A 23 15.62 -7.45 -8.93
N THR A 24 16.15 -6.93 -7.82
CA THR A 24 16.68 -7.77 -6.72
C THR A 24 15.61 -8.23 -5.73
N LEU A 25 14.44 -7.59 -5.72
CA LEU A 25 13.37 -7.87 -4.76
C LEU A 25 12.31 -8.85 -5.29
N LYS A 26 12.32 -9.18 -6.59
CA LYS A 26 11.33 -10.08 -7.19
C LYS A 26 11.27 -11.49 -6.57
N THR A 27 12.35 -11.92 -5.92
CA THR A 27 12.50 -13.22 -5.27
C THR A 27 12.29 -13.17 -3.76
N CYS A 28 11.93 -12.01 -3.20
CA CYS A 28 11.63 -11.87 -1.78
C CYS A 28 10.50 -12.81 -1.35
N SER A 29 10.60 -13.33 -0.13
CA SER A 29 9.49 -14.09 0.43
C SER A 29 8.29 -13.16 0.67
N ILE A 30 7.08 -13.73 0.67
CA ILE A 30 5.84 -13.01 1.00
C ILE A 30 5.97 -12.38 2.39
N PHE A 31 6.47 -13.15 3.36
CA PHE A 31 6.65 -12.68 4.74
C PHE A 31 7.62 -11.49 4.81
N SER A 32 8.77 -11.56 4.14
CA SER A 32 9.73 -10.44 4.11
C SER A 32 9.12 -9.17 3.51
N SER A 33 8.29 -9.30 2.48
CA SER A 33 7.61 -8.18 1.82
C SER A 33 6.55 -7.56 2.73
N LEU A 34 5.74 -8.39 3.39
CA LEU A 34 4.74 -7.93 4.36
C LEU A 34 5.38 -7.26 5.58
N SER A 35 6.45 -7.84 6.11
CA SER A 35 7.18 -7.23 7.23
C SER A 35 7.74 -5.86 6.85
N TYR A 36 8.25 -5.71 5.62
CA TYR A 36 8.68 -4.41 5.09
C TYR A 36 7.53 -3.40 5.04
N LEU A 37 6.39 -3.81 4.48
CA LEU A 37 5.19 -2.98 4.41
C LEU A 37 4.75 -2.51 5.80
N LEU A 38 4.65 -3.41 6.76
CA LEU A 38 4.17 -3.09 8.11
C LEU A 38 5.19 -2.27 8.91
N ALA A 39 6.49 -2.52 8.77
CA ALA A 39 7.50 -1.74 9.47
C ALA A 39 7.54 -0.28 9.00
N LEU A 40 7.40 -0.03 7.70
CA LEU A 40 7.30 1.34 7.18
C LEU A 40 5.91 1.94 7.38
N GLY A 41 4.88 1.12 7.20
CA GLY A 41 3.49 1.44 7.49
C GLY A 41 3.36 2.01 8.89
N LEU A 42 3.98 1.35 9.88
CA LEU A 42 3.96 1.77 11.28
C LEU A 42 4.46 3.20 11.47
N THR A 43 5.47 3.63 10.72
CA THR A 43 5.96 5.02 10.77
C THR A 43 4.88 5.99 10.31
N THR A 44 4.25 5.71 9.16
CA THR A 44 3.13 6.52 8.65
C THR A 44 1.93 6.47 9.59
N SER A 45 1.63 5.30 10.16
CA SER A 45 0.54 5.07 11.11
C SER A 45 0.70 5.91 12.37
N ILE A 46 1.90 5.92 12.96
CA ILE A 46 2.21 6.73 14.16
C ILE A 46 2.09 8.22 13.84
N LEU A 47 2.73 8.69 12.77
CA LEU A 47 2.74 10.11 12.42
C LEU A 47 1.34 10.62 12.05
N SER A 48 0.56 9.81 11.33
CA SER A 48 -0.83 10.15 10.99
C SER A 48 -1.74 10.14 12.21
N GLY A 49 -1.59 9.15 13.10
CA GLY A 49 -2.33 9.10 14.36
C GLY A 49 -2.06 10.33 15.24
N LEU A 50 -0.79 10.74 15.35
CA LEU A 50 -0.40 11.96 16.06
C LEU A 50 -1.02 13.21 15.43
N LEU A 51 -0.95 13.36 14.10
CA LEU A 51 -1.52 14.52 13.40
C LEU A 51 -3.06 14.56 13.51
N ALA A 52 -3.73 13.42 13.40
CA ALA A 52 -5.17 13.35 13.58
C ALA A 52 -5.58 13.75 15.00
N ALA A 53 -4.91 13.20 16.02
CA ALA A 53 -5.30 13.40 17.41
C ALA A 53 -4.86 14.76 17.99
N LEU A 54 -3.69 15.29 17.61
CA LEU A 54 -3.13 16.52 18.18
C LEU A 54 -3.41 17.76 17.35
N VAL A 55 -3.46 17.62 16.02
CA VAL A 55 -3.61 18.75 15.08
C VAL A 55 -5.03 18.78 14.49
N GLY A 56 -5.79 17.69 14.58
CA GLY A 56 -7.13 17.59 14.01
C GLY A 56 -7.12 17.39 12.50
N VAL A 57 -6.07 16.76 11.95
CA VAL A 57 -6.04 16.41 10.51
C VAL A 57 -7.12 15.39 10.21
N ASP A 58 -8.08 15.79 9.38
CA ASP A 58 -9.11 14.91 8.85
C ASP A 58 -8.55 14.08 7.69
N TYR A 59 -8.30 12.79 7.94
CA TYR A 59 -7.82 11.83 6.94
C TYR A 59 -8.97 11.15 6.18
N GLN A 60 -10.25 11.44 6.47
CA GLN A 60 -11.35 11.06 5.60
C GLN A 60 -11.36 11.87 4.31
N ASN A 61 -10.91 13.13 4.39
CA ASN A 61 -10.63 13.91 3.21
C ASN A 61 -9.48 13.25 2.43
N PRO A 62 -9.73 12.74 1.21
CA PRO A 62 -8.70 12.07 0.42
C PRO A 62 -7.48 12.95 0.19
N SER A 63 -7.65 14.27 0.15
CA SER A 63 -6.57 15.26 -0.03
C SER A 63 -5.51 15.27 1.09
N ASN A 64 -5.84 14.69 2.25
CA ASN A 64 -4.96 14.62 3.41
C ASN A 64 -4.33 13.24 3.61
N CYS A 65 -4.83 12.20 2.93
CA CYS A 65 -4.36 10.83 3.10
C CYS A 65 -3.30 10.45 2.06
N GLY A 66 -2.37 9.59 2.45
CA GLY A 66 -1.44 8.89 1.56
C GLY A 66 -2.01 7.61 0.95
N GLY A 67 -3.15 7.13 1.43
CA GLY A 67 -3.85 5.96 0.89
C GLY A 67 -5.11 5.59 1.68
N SER A 68 -5.86 4.61 1.14
CA SER A 68 -7.15 4.16 1.68
C SER A 68 -7.08 3.54 3.07
N ALA A 69 -5.93 2.99 3.47
CA ALA A 69 -5.72 2.47 4.82
C ALA A 69 -5.89 3.57 5.89
N GLN A 70 -5.39 4.80 5.62
CA GLN A 70 -5.51 5.93 6.55
C GLN A 70 -6.95 6.46 6.61
N ILE A 71 -7.67 6.44 5.49
CA ILE A 71 -9.11 6.78 5.45
C ILE A 71 -9.88 5.83 6.38
N LEU A 72 -9.65 4.51 6.22
CA LEU A 72 -10.27 3.49 7.06
C LEU A 72 -9.94 3.69 8.55
N ALA A 73 -8.67 3.92 8.87
CA ALA A 73 -8.23 4.15 10.23
C ALA A 73 -8.89 5.39 10.86
N HIS A 74 -9.00 6.49 10.12
CA HIS A 74 -9.66 7.69 10.60
C HIS A 74 -11.15 7.47 10.83
N TRP A 75 -11.84 6.90 9.84
CA TRP A 75 -13.26 6.58 9.94
C TRP A 75 -13.54 5.67 11.13
N PHE A 76 -12.79 4.59 11.29
CA PHE A 76 -13.01 3.66 12.39
C PHE A 76 -12.77 4.32 13.75
N THR A 77 -11.64 5.01 13.93
CA THR A 77 -11.27 5.58 15.24
C THR A 77 -12.20 6.74 15.63
N TYR A 78 -12.45 7.69 14.74
CA TYR A 78 -13.09 8.96 15.10
C TYR A 78 -14.58 9.04 14.73
N THR A 79 -15.04 8.28 13.74
CA THR A 79 -16.46 8.30 13.33
C THR A 79 -17.22 7.11 13.89
N TRP A 80 -16.66 5.91 13.76
CA TRP A 80 -17.33 4.70 14.22
C TRP A 80 -17.23 4.51 15.73
N VAL A 81 -16.01 4.49 16.27
CA VAL A 81 -15.80 4.35 17.72
C VAL A 81 -16.07 5.66 18.44
N GLY A 82 -15.81 6.80 17.80
CA GLY A 82 -15.93 8.13 18.44
C GLY A 82 -14.92 8.33 19.56
N GLU A 83 -13.72 7.75 19.44
CA GLU A 83 -12.69 7.85 20.47
C GLU A 83 -12.18 9.30 20.60
N THR A 84 -12.02 9.74 21.84
CA THR A 84 -11.59 11.11 22.18
C THR A 84 -10.38 11.14 23.12
N ASP A 85 -10.06 10.02 23.79
CA ASP A 85 -8.83 9.90 24.55
C ASP A 85 -7.62 9.86 23.60
N LEU A 86 -6.61 10.66 23.91
CA LEU A 86 -5.44 10.85 23.04
C LEU A 86 -4.69 9.53 22.79
N ILE A 87 -4.38 8.78 23.84
CA ILE A 87 -3.55 7.57 23.75
C ILE A 87 -4.32 6.47 23.02
N ARG A 88 -5.61 6.31 23.34
CA ARG A 88 -6.48 5.33 22.68
C ARG A 88 -6.71 5.68 21.22
N SER A 89 -6.95 6.95 20.89
CA SER A 89 -7.15 7.40 19.52
C SER A 89 -5.93 7.06 18.66
N ILE A 90 -4.72 7.40 19.12
CA ILE A 90 -3.48 7.10 18.42
C ILE A 90 -3.29 5.58 18.27
N SER A 91 -3.50 4.82 19.35
CA SER A 91 -3.30 3.37 19.33
C SER A 91 -4.27 2.66 18.39
N LEU A 92 -5.56 3.02 18.44
CA LEU A 92 -6.59 2.48 17.55
C LEU A 92 -6.27 2.84 16.10
N PHE A 93 -5.90 4.10 15.83
CA PHE A 93 -5.53 4.54 14.49
C PHE A 93 -4.37 3.71 13.94
N ILE A 94 -3.32 3.49 14.73
CA ILE A 94 -2.16 2.69 14.31
C ILE A 94 -2.60 1.27 13.95
N VAL A 95 -3.31 0.60 14.85
CA VAL A 95 -3.73 -0.79 14.65
C VAL A 95 -4.61 -0.94 13.41
N VAL A 96 -5.58 -0.05 13.24
CA VAL A 96 -6.50 -0.12 12.10
C VAL A 96 -5.78 0.21 10.79
N ASN A 97 -4.86 1.17 10.79
CA ASN A 97 -4.09 1.49 9.59
C ASN A 97 -3.17 0.34 9.16
N GLU A 98 -2.52 -0.34 10.11
CA GLU A 98 -1.71 -1.54 9.84
C GLU A 98 -2.55 -2.70 9.31
N ILE A 99 -3.75 -2.91 9.88
CA ILE A 99 -4.72 -3.89 9.34
C ILE A 99 -5.12 -3.50 7.92
N GLY A 100 -5.36 -2.21 7.66
CA GLY A 100 -5.65 -1.68 6.33
C GLY A 100 -4.55 -1.99 5.32
N TYR A 101 -3.28 -1.77 5.68
CA TYR A 101 -2.15 -2.13 4.81
C TYR A 101 -2.08 -3.63 4.53
N LEU A 102 -2.30 -4.47 5.56
CA LEU A 102 -2.31 -5.92 5.40
C LEU A 102 -3.42 -6.38 4.46
N LEU A 103 -4.65 -5.89 4.66
CA LEU A 103 -5.80 -6.21 3.81
C LEU A 103 -5.54 -5.76 2.36
N LEU A 104 -5.05 -4.53 2.18
CA LEU A 104 -4.72 -3.99 0.87
C LEU A 104 -3.70 -4.88 0.15
N ALA A 105 -2.64 -5.32 0.83
CA ALA A 105 -1.63 -6.19 0.25
C ALA A 105 -2.17 -7.58 -0.10
N LEU A 106 -2.92 -8.20 0.82
CA LEU A 106 -3.50 -9.52 0.66
C LEU A 106 -4.59 -9.58 -0.43
N MET A 107 -5.29 -8.48 -0.69
CA MET A 107 -6.25 -8.38 -1.78
C MET A 107 -5.58 -8.00 -3.11
N SER A 108 -4.60 -7.10 -3.07
CA SER A 108 -3.93 -6.60 -4.28
C SER A 108 -3.04 -7.64 -4.93
N ALA A 109 -2.25 -8.39 -4.15
CA ALA A 109 -1.27 -9.32 -4.69
C ALA A 109 -1.92 -10.46 -5.50
N PRO A 110 -2.98 -11.15 -5.03
CA PRO A 110 -3.67 -12.17 -5.83
C PRO A 110 -4.32 -11.59 -7.09
N LEU A 111 -4.93 -10.41 -6.99
CA LEU A 111 -5.56 -9.73 -8.14
C LEU A 111 -4.52 -9.40 -9.21
N LEU A 112 -3.39 -8.81 -8.82
CA LEU A 112 -2.29 -8.47 -9.72
C LEU A 112 -1.62 -9.71 -10.31
N ALA A 113 -1.45 -10.78 -9.52
CA ALA A 113 -0.93 -12.06 -10.00
C ALA A 113 -1.86 -12.69 -11.03
N ALA A 114 -3.18 -12.71 -10.77
CA ALA A 114 -4.18 -13.23 -11.70
C ALA A 114 -4.23 -12.41 -13.00
N ALA A 115 -4.21 -11.08 -12.91
CA ALA A 115 -4.17 -10.21 -14.08
C ALA A 115 -2.89 -10.42 -14.91
N SER A 116 -1.75 -10.61 -14.24
CA SER A 116 -0.45 -10.79 -14.90
C SER A 116 -0.27 -12.18 -15.52
N PHE A 117 -0.96 -13.19 -15.00
CA PHE A 117 -0.96 -14.55 -15.54
C PHE A 117 -1.44 -14.60 -17.01
N LEU A 118 -2.27 -13.64 -17.43
CA LEU A 118 -2.69 -13.48 -18.83
C LEU A 118 -1.54 -13.11 -19.78
N PHE A 119 -0.43 -12.61 -19.24
CA PHE A 119 0.67 -12.05 -20.02
C PHE A 119 2.02 -12.74 -19.82
N VAL A 120 2.17 -13.51 -18.74
CA VAL A 120 3.44 -14.11 -18.33
C VAL A 120 3.25 -15.61 -18.11
N LYS A 121 4.08 -16.42 -18.76
CA LYS A 121 4.08 -17.89 -18.61
C LYS A 121 4.96 -18.33 -17.43
N GLU A 122 4.59 -17.89 -16.23
CA GLU A 122 5.21 -18.30 -14.97
C GLU A 122 4.20 -19.04 -14.09
N ALA A 123 4.71 -19.81 -13.11
CA ALA A 123 3.83 -20.48 -12.16
C ALA A 123 3.06 -19.45 -11.32
N GLN A 124 1.77 -19.68 -11.06
CA GLN A 124 0.92 -18.74 -10.33
C GLN A 124 1.45 -18.43 -8.92
N THR A 125 2.09 -19.39 -8.26
CA THR A 125 2.74 -19.22 -6.95
C THR A 125 3.94 -18.28 -7.01
N GLU A 126 4.72 -18.33 -8.09
CA GLU A 126 5.85 -17.41 -8.32
C GLU A 126 5.35 -16.00 -8.61
N LEU A 127 4.33 -15.87 -9.47
CA LEU A 127 3.66 -14.60 -9.75
C LEU A 127 3.05 -13.98 -8.51
N LEU A 128 2.42 -14.77 -7.63
CA LEU A 128 1.85 -14.27 -6.38
C LEU A 128 2.94 -13.69 -5.47
N ARG A 129 4.08 -14.36 -5.35
CA ARG A 129 5.21 -13.87 -4.56
C ARG A 129 5.78 -12.57 -5.13
N SER A 130 5.96 -12.50 -6.46
CA SER A 130 6.45 -11.30 -7.12
C SER A 130 5.43 -10.16 -7.08
N ALA A 131 4.14 -10.45 -7.19
CA ALA A 131 3.06 -9.48 -7.02
C ALA A 131 3.03 -8.93 -5.58
N MET A 132 3.16 -9.79 -4.57
CA MET A 132 3.25 -9.36 -3.17
C MET A 132 4.43 -8.42 -2.94
N SER A 133 5.60 -8.76 -3.48
CA SER A 133 6.77 -7.88 -3.43
C SER A 133 6.48 -6.56 -4.15
N ALA A 134 5.89 -6.61 -5.34
CA ALA A 134 5.58 -5.42 -6.13
C ALA A 134 4.61 -4.49 -5.40
N VAL A 135 3.62 -5.03 -4.69
CA VAL A 135 2.69 -4.25 -3.85
C VAL A 135 3.42 -3.63 -2.67
N CYS A 136 4.11 -4.43 -1.86
CA CYS A 136 4.72 -3.95 -0.61
C CYS A 136 5.83 -2.91 -0.86
N TYR A 137 6.66 -3.12 -1.89
CA TYR A 137 7.77 -2.21 -2.24
C TYR A 137 7.37 -1.12 -3.25
N GLY A 138 6.27 -1.30 -3.99
CA GLY A 138 5.69 -0.28 -4.86
C GLY A 138 5.06 0.86 -4.06
N MET A 139 4.52 0.55 -2.88
CA MET A 139 3.92 1.52 -1.97
C MET A 139 4.93 2.38 -1.19
N THR A 140 6.24 2.14 -1.30
CA THR A 140 7.27 2.84 -0.51
C THR A 140 7.12 4.37 -0.48
N PRO A 141 6.86 5.08 -1.60
CA PRO A 141 6.65 6.53 -1.54
C PRO A 141 5.48 6.92 -0.63
N GLY A 142 4.35 6.21 -0.74
CA GLY A 142 3.18 6.42 0.12
C GLY A 142 3.49 6.10 1.59
N LEU A 143 4.24 5.05 1.87
CA LEU A 143 4.62 4.67 3.24
C LEU A 143 5.62 5.62 3.90
N VAL A 144 6.38 6.40 3.11
CA VAL A 144 7.36 7.36 3.64
C VAL A 144 6.77 8.76 3.75
N LEU A 145 5.92 9.16 2.80
CA LEU A 145 5.45 10.53 2.65
C LEU A 145 3.94 10.70 2.89
N GLY A 146 3.19 9.62 2.99
CA GLY A 146 1.72 9.62 3.06
C GLY A 146 1.12 10.16 4.36
N TRP A 147 1.94 10.38 5.39
CA TRP A 147 1.50 11.05 6.62
C TRP A 147 1.45 12.58 6.48
N VAL A 148 2.13 13.16 5.49
CA VAL A 148 2.17 14.61 5.27
C VAL A 148 0.85 15.07 4.66
N PRO A 149 0.05 15.91 5.34
CA PRO A 149 -1.22 16.40 4.80
C PRO A 149 -0.98 17.34 3.62
N ASN A 150 -1.86 17.27 2.62
CA ASN A 150 -1.92 18.21 1.51
C ASN A 150 -0.65 18.32 0.64
N PRO A 151 -0.18 17.17 0.11
CA PRO A 151 0.22 17.14 -1.30
C PRO A 151 -0.30 15.87 -2.01
N PHE A 152 -1.54 15.45 -1.70
CA PHE A 152 -2.19 14.22 -2.20
C PHE A 152 -1.88 13.88 -3.66
N PHE A 153 -1.95 14.87 -4.55
CA PHE A 153 -1.76 14.62 -5.97
C PHE A 153 -0.34 14.16 -6.30
N ILE A 154 0.68 14.72 -5.66
CA ILE A 154 2.08 14.44 -5.99
C ILE A 154 2.47 13.06 -5.44
N PHE A 155 2.17 12.77 -4.18
CA PHE A 155 2.56 11.49 -3.57
C PHE A 155 1.70 10.32 -4.04
N GLY A 156 0.41 10.54 -4.32
CA GLY A 156 -0.45 9.54 -4.94
C GLY A 156 0.03 9.17 -6.34
N VAL A 157 0.31 10.16 -7.20
CA VAL A 157 0.85 9.91 -8.55
C VAL A 157 2.24 9.26 -8.47
N LEU A 158 3.07 9.66 -7.52
CA LEU A 158 4.39 9.05 -7.30
C LEU A 158 4.24 7.58 -6.89
N ALA A 159 3.37 7.26 -5.94
CA ALA A 159 3.10 5.89 -5.50
C ALA A 159 2.56 5.02 -6.66
N LEU A 160 1.66 5.56 -7.49
CA LEU A 160 1.19 4.85 -8.69
C LEU A 160 2.30 4.62 -9.71
N GLY A 161 3.17 5.62 -9.92
CA GLY A 161 4.36 5.47 -10.75
C GLY A 161 5.26 4.35 -10.25
N TYR A 162 5.54 4.32 -8.95
CA TYR A 162 6.37 3.28 -8.33
C TYR A 162 5.72 1.90 -8.39
N GLN A 163 4.40 1.82 -8.19
CA GLN A 163 3.65 0.58 -8.35
C GLN A 163 3.77 0.04 -9.78
N ALA A 164 3.60 0.90 -10.80
CA ALA A 164 3.76 0.49 -12.20
C ALA A 164 5.21 0.05 -12.50
N LEU A 165 6.22 0.73 -11.96
CA LEU A 165 7.63 0.34 -12.09
C LEU A 165 7.91 -1.00 -11.41
N ALA A 166 7.32 -1.26 -10.25
CA ALA A 166 7.45 -2.52 -9.53
C ALA A 166 6.81 -3.66 -10.32
N LEU A 167 5.61 -3.45 -10.87
CA LEU A 167 4.96 -4.42 -11.77
C LEU A 167 5.81 -4.70 -13.02
N TRP A 168 6.42 -3.66 -13.61
CA TRP A 168 7.32 -3.84 -14.75
C TRP A 168 8.51 -4.72 -14.40
N LYS A 169 9.25 -4.37 -13.35
CA LYS A 169 10.53 -5.01 -13.04
C LYS A 169 10.40 -6.33 -12.30
N MET A 170 9.45 -6.45 -11.39
CA MET A 170 9.30 -7.66 -10.56
C MET A 170 8.46 -8.73 -11.22
N MET A 171 7.47 -8.36 -12.05
CA MET A 171 6.57 -9.33 -12.70
C MET A 171 6.91 -9.59 -14.18
N GLY A 172 7.99 -8.99 -14.70
CA GLY A 172 8.42 -9.23 -16.08
C GLY A 172 7.46 -8.75 -17.17
N LEU A 173 6.54 -7.84 -16.83
CA LEU A 173 5.61 -7.24 -17.78
C LEU A 173 6.34 -6.25 -18.72
N SER A 174 5.73 -5.87 -19.85
CA SER A 174 6.19 -4.68 -20.58
C SER A 174 5.65 -3.42 -19.91
N ALA A 175 6.29 -2.26 -20.09
CA ALA A 175 5.85 -1.00 -19.49
C ALA A 175 4.35 -0.69 -19.75
N ALA A 176 3.88 -0.90 -20.99
CA ALA A 176 2.47 -0.72 -21.35
C ALA A 176 1.53 -1.67 -20.59
N LYS A 177 1.93 -2.95 -20.44
CA LYS A 177 1.15 -3.94 -19.69
C LYS A 177 1.15 -3.64 -18.19
N SER A 178 2.25 -3.16 -17.64
CA SER A 178 2.33 -2.74 -16.24
C SER A 178 1.40 -1.59 -15.93
N VAL A 179 1.36 -0.57 -16.79
CA VAL A 179 0.42 0.55 -16.67
C VAL A 179 -1.02 0.04 -16.77
N LEU A 180 -1.33 -0.80 -17.77
CA LEU A 180 -2.67 -1.37 -17.93
C LEU A 180 -3.12 -2.14 -16.70
N VAL A 181 -2.29 -3.07 -16.20
CA VAL A 181 -2.58 -3.86 -14.99
C VAL A 181 -2.76 -2.96 -13.77
N CYS A 182 -1.93 -1.91 -13.62
CA CYS A 182 -2.06 -0.94 -12.55
C CYS A 182 -3.38 -0.15 -12.63
N VAL A 183 -3.80 0.26 -13.83
CA VAL A 183 -5.09 0.96 -14.03
C VAL A 183 -6.26 0.04 -13.75
N VAL A 184 -6.22 -1.21 -14.24
CA VAL A 184 -7.27 -2.21 -13.93
C VAL A 184 -7.35 -2.46 -12.43
N TRP A 185 -6.23 -2.63 -11.76
CA TRP A 185 -6.16 -2.75 -10.30
C TRP A 185 -6.80 -1.55 -9.60
N LEU A 186 -6.45 -0.32 -10.02
CA LEU A 186 -7.00 0.90 -9.45
C LEU A 186 -8.52 1.01 -9.65
N VAL A 187 -9.03 0.66 -10.84
CA VAL A 187 -10.47 0.66 -11.12
C VAL A 187 -11.20 -0.37 -10.27
N VAL A 188 -10.67 -1.60 -10.19
CA VAL A 188 -11.28 -2.66 -9.37
C VAL A 188 -11.32 -2.24 -7.90
N PHE A 189 -10.24 -1.69 -7.35
CA PHE A 189 -10.22 -1.22 -5.97
C PHE A 189 -11.11 0.01 -5.75
N GLY A 190 -11.19 0.92 -6.71
CA GLY A 190 -12.14 2.04 -6.66
C GLY A 190 -13.59 1.55 -6.59
N VAL A 191 -13.96 0.60 -7.45
CA VAL A 191 -15.31 -0.02 -7.42
C VAL A 191 -15.56 -0.75 -6.11
N LEU A 192 -14.58 -1.49 -5.58
CA LEU A 192 -14.70 -2.18 -4.30
C LEU A 192 -14.88 -1.19 -3.14
N GLN A 193 -14.17 -0.06 -3.18
CA GLN A 193 -14.31 1.01 -2.20
C GLN A 193 -15.70 1.65 -2.28
N ASP A 194 -16.18 1.99 -3.48
CA ASP A 194 -17.51 2.58 -3.67
C ASP A 194 -18.62 1.61 -3.21
N LEU A 195 -18.46 0.31 -3.50
CA LEU A 195 -19.38 -0.73 -3.02
C LEU A 195 -19.35 -0.85 -1.49
N ALA A 196 -18.17 -0.78 -0.87
CA ALA A 196 -18.06 -0.81 0.58
C ALA A 196 -18.78 0.39 1.20
N VAL A 197 -18.54 1.61 0.71
CA VAL A 197 -19.23 2.82 1.17
C VAL A 197 -20.75 2.67 1.01
N PHE A 198 -21.22 2.24 -0.17
CA PHE A 198 -22.64 2.00 -0.41
C PHE A 198 -23.25 1.02 0.60
N ILE A 199 -22.56 -0.08 0.92
CA ILE A 199 -23.05 -1.05 1.90
C ILE A 199 -23.08 -0.45 3.31
N PHE A 200 -22.05 0.30 3.71
CA PHE A 200 -22.01 0.90 5.05
C PHE A 200 -23.06 1.99 5.23
N ASP A 201 -23.33 2.81 4.21
CA ASP A 201 -24.37 3.85 4.23
C ASP A 201 -25.80 3.28 4.22
N PHE A 202 -25.98 2.01 3.83
CA PHE A 202 -27.29 1.34 3.80
C PHE A 202 -27.58 0.48 5.03
N VAL A 203 -26.54 0.04 5.73
CA VAL A 203 -26.63 -0.85 6.88
C VAL A 203 -26.66 -0.08 8.21
N TYR A 204 -26.27 1.21 8.21
CA TYR A 204 -26.30 2.13 9.34
C TYR A 204 -27.12 3.38 9.02
#